data_AF-A0A1L5J5C8-F1
#
_entry.id   AF-A0A1L5J5C8-F1
#
_cell.length_a   1.000
_cell.length_b   1.000
_cell.length_c   1.000
_cell.angle_alpha   90.00
_cell.angle_beta   90.00
_cell.angle_gamma   90.00
#
_symmetry.space_group_name_H-M   'P 1'
#
loop_
_entity.id
_entity.type
_entity.pdbx_description
1 polymer ?
#
loop_
_entity_poly.entity_id
_entity_poly.type
_entity_poly.pdbx_seq_one_letter_code
_entity_poly.pdbx_strand_id
1 'polypeptide(L)'
;ALDLVDVVNALKADPKKTAALADNVSNAPWGGTAYYKQVAQRLQTFVDSGQLGPFTNGYWGHPAYKLPPEANLMAAAHYIEALRLQAKSMRMHAIFGAKNPHLQTLAVGGVTCVKDLTPDRIAEFLYLTQETQDFIEKVYIPDLLAVASFYKDWGAIGGTTNFHAWGEFPLSDKEPESLLMPRGVIMNRNLKGMQMARQQEVTEHVARSWYKGKKDRHPFEGETAPQHGDFKT
;
A
#
# COMPACT_ATOMS: atom_id res chain seq x y z
N ALA A 1 2.17 2.91 8.15
CA ALA A 1 2.58 2.10 9.32
C ALA A 1 2.97 2.99 10.50
N LEU A 2 3.90 3.94 10.32
CA LEU A 2 4.42 4.77 11.42
C LEU A 2 3.38 5.69 12.10
N ASP A 3 2.21 5.91 11.50
CA ASP A 3 1.09 6.59 12.19
C ASP A 3 0.45 5.74 13.30
N LEU A 4 0.64 4.41 13.26
CA LEU A 4 0.03 3.43 14.17
C LEU A 4 1.07 2.68 15.02
N VAL A 5 2.33 2.67 14.59
CA VAL A 5 3.46 1.96 15.21
C VAL A 5 4.45 2.95 15.79
N ASP A 6 4.70 2.83 17.10
CA ASP A 6 5.70 3.62 17.81
C ASP A 6 7.05 2.87 17.86
N VAL A 7 7.99 3.32 17.03
CA VAL A 7 9.32 2.69 16.88
C VAL A 7 10.19 2.87 18.14
N VAL A 8 10.00 3.96 18.89
CA VAL A 8 10.73 4.17 20.16
C VAL A 8 10.17 3.26 21.25
N ASN A 9 8.85 3.09 21.28
CA ASN A 9 8.21 2.17 22.23
C ASN A 9 8.58 0.70 21.96
N ALA A 10 8.91 0.33 20.71
CA ALA A 10 9.42 -0.99 20.36
C ALA A 10 10.70 -1.38 21.12
N LEU A 11 11.53 -0.41 21.52
CA LEU A 11 12.76 -0.66 22.30
C LEU A 11 12.49 -1.20 23.71
N LYS A 12 11.27 -1.04 24.22
CA LYS A 12 10.83 -1.53 25.53
C LYS A 12 10.28 -2.95 25.48
N ALA A 13 10.20 -3.56 24.30
CA ALA A 13 9.58 -4.86 24.08
C ALA A 13 10.44 -6.00 24.65
N ASP A 14 9.78 -7.02 25.18
CA ASP A 14 10.43 -8.31 25.44
C ASP A 14 10.47 -9.13 24.13
N PRO A 15 11.67 -9.46 23.58
CA PRO A 15 11.76 -10.22 22.34
C PRO A 15 11.13 -11.63 22.42
N LYS A 16 11.06 -12.24 23.61
CA LYS A 16 10.42 -13.55 23.79
C LYS A 16 8.91 -13.42 23.69
N LYS A 17 8.33 -12.40 24.32
CA LYS A 17 6.89 -12.12 24.21
C LYS A 17 6.51 -11.66 22.81
N THR A 18 7.38 -10.89 22.16
CA THR A 18 7.21 -10.48 20.76
C THR A 18 7.19 -11.70 19.83
N ALA A 19 8.10 -12.65 20.03
CA ALA A 19 8.09 -13.92 19.30
C ALA A 19 6.79 -14.69 19.52
N ALA A 20 6.37 -14.87 20.76
CA ALA A 20 5.12 -15.56 21.07
C ALA A 20 3.89 -14.85 20.49
N LEU A 21 3.87 -13.52 20.47
CA LEU A 21 2.82 -12.75 19.80
C LEU A 21 2.83 -13.04 18.29
N ALA A 22 4.00 -12.93 17.65
CA ALA A 22 4.16 -13.17 16.22
C ALA A 22 3.71 -14.58 15.83
N ASP A 23 4.14 -15.62 16.55
CA ASP A 23 3.78 -17.01 16.28
C ASP A 23 2.26 -17.27 16.39
N ASN A 24 1.54 -16.46 17.18
CA ASN A 24 0.09 -16.58 17.33
C ASN A 24 -0.71 -15.84 16.26
N VAL A 25 -0.14 -14.82 15.63
CA VAL A 25 -0.85 -13.96 14.67
C VAL A 25 -0.41 -14.20 13.23
N SER A 26 0.89 -14.49 13.04
CA SER A 26 1.59 -14.53 11.76
C SER A 26 2.25 -15.88 11.57
N ASN A 27 2.20 -16.40 10.35
CA ASN A 27 2.92 -17.62 9.95
C ASN A 27 4.19 -17.25 9.17
N ALA A 28 4.83 -16.13 9.52
CA ALA A 28 6.06 -15.70 8.89
C ALA A 28 7.15 -16.79 8.99
N PRO A 29 7.93 -17.04 7.92
CA PRO A 29 8.99 -18.04 7.96
C PRO A 29 10.23 -17.58 8.75
N TRP A 30 10.29 -16.30 9.14
CA TRP A 30 11.25 -15.74 10.09
C TRP A 30 10.54 -15.40 11.40
N GLY A 31 11.29 -15.37 12.50
CA GLY A 31 10.72 -15.06 13.80
C GLY A 31 11.54 -15.67 14.93
N GLY A 32 10.88 -15.93 16.05
CA GLY A 32 11.54 -16.43 17.25
C GLY A 32 12.30 -15.35 18.03
N THR A 33 12.63 -15.68 19.28
CA THR A 33 13.23 -14.73 20.23
C THR A 33 14.56 -14.15 19.75
N ALA A 34 15.40 -14.96 19.10
CA ALA A 34 16.71 -14.52 18.60
C ALA A 34 16.56 -13.46 17.49
N TYR A 35 15.63 -13.64 16.57
CA TYR A 35 15.35 -12.68 15.49
C TYR A 35 14.87 -11.34 16.07
N TYR A 36 13.84 -11.35 16.92
CA TYR A 36 13.32 -10.11 17.50
C TYR A 36 14.34 -9.40 18.38
N LYS A 37 15.22 -10.16 19.06
CA LYS A 37 16.34 -9.57 19.81
C LYS A 37 17.34 -8.86 18.89
N GLN A 38 17.67 -9.44 17.73
CA GLN A 38 18.54 -8.80 16.75
C GLN A 38 17.90 -7.53 16.15
N VAL A 39 16.61 -7.58 15.83
CA VAL A 39 15.88 -6.40 15.34
C VAL A 39 15.86 -5.29 16.40
N ALA A 40 15.51 -5.62 17.64
CA ALA A 40 15.51 -4.66 18.75
C ALA A 40 16.90 -4.05 18.96
N GLN A 41 17.97 -4.86 18.93
CA GLN A 41 19.33 -4.37 19.05
C GLN A 41 19.71 -3.43 17.89
N ARG A 42 19.31 -3.76 16.67
CA ARG A 42 19.56 -2.90 15.50
C ARG A 42 18.82 -1.57 15.62
N LEU A 43 17.57 -1.58 16.08
CA LEU A 43 16.80 -0.36 16.35
C LEU A 43 17.45 0.45 17.47
N GLN A 44 17.88 -0.21 18.56
CA GLN A 44 18.56 0.44 19.68
C GLN A 44 19.84 1.14 19.22
N THR A 45 20.73 0.43 18.50
CA THR A 45 21.95 1.04 17.95
C THR A 45 21.64 2.22 17.02
N PHE A 46 20.59 2.14 16.23
CA PHE A 46 20.15 3.25 15.37
C PHE A 46 19.70 4.46 16.20
N VAL A 47 18.93 4.24 17.26
CA VAL A 47 18.49 5.32 18.17
C VAL A 47 19.64 5.92 18.96
N ASP A 48 20.53 5.08 19.51
CA ASP A 48 21.70 5.49 20.29
C ASP A 48 22.70 6.30 19.47
N SER A 49 22.72 6.13 18.15
CA SER A 49 23.58 6.93 17.26
C SER A 49 23.23 8.42 17.25
N GLY A 50 22.03 8.80 17.69
CA GLY A 50 21.48 10.15 17.55
C GLY A 50 21.13 10.55 16.12
N GLN A 51 21.39 9.70 15.13
CA GLN A 51 21.13 9.92 13.70
C GLN A 51 19.87 9.18 13.25
N LEU A 52 18.72 9.62 13.77
CA LEU A 52 17.43 8.95 13.57
C LEU A 52 16.89 9.02 12.13
N GLY A 53 17.50 9.82 11.25
CA GLY A 53 17.13 9.94 9.84
C GLY A 53 15.62 10.13 9.67
N PRO A 54 14.91 9.21 8.97
CA PRO A 54 13.46 9.32 8.76
C PRO A 54 12.62 9.24 10.04
N PHE A 55 13.20 8.81 11.17
CA PHE A 55 12.52 8.76 12.47
C PHE A 55 12.76 10.01 13.34
N THR A 56 13.55 10.98 12.86
CA THR A 56 13.78 12.24 13.58
C THR A 56 12.47 13.03 13.71
N ASN A 57 12.17 13.55 14.90
CA ASN A 57 10.98 14.36 15.19
C ASN A 57 9.64 13.68 14.80
N GLY A 58 9.59 12.35 14.83
CA GLY A 58 8.33 11.61 14.73
C GLY A 58 7.46 11.82 15.97
N TYR A 59 6.18 11.43 15.88
CA TYR A 59 5.20 11.61 16.95
C TYR A 59 5.36 10.63 18.13
N TRP A 60 6.55 10.09 18.36
CA TRP A 60 6.83 9.00 19.31
C TRP A 60 6.32 9.33 20.72
N GLY A 61 5.64 8.39 21.37
CA GLY A 61 5.00 8.58 22.67
C GLY A 61 3.68 9.34 22.64
N HIS A 62 3.19 9.77 21.46
CA HIS A 62 1.88 10.42 21.35
C HIS A 62 0.76 9.49 21.88
N PRO A 63 -0.22 10.00 22.65
CA PRO A 63 -1.26 9.19 23.30
C PRO A 63 -2.20 8.46 22.32
N ALA A 64 -2.16 8.81 21.03
CA ALA A 64 -2.86 8.06 20.00
C ALA A 64 -2.22 6.70 19.69
N TYR A 65 -0.93 6.48 19.97
CA TYR A 65 -0.35 5.15 19.84
C TYR A 65 -0.93 4.19 20.87
N LYS A 66 -1.53 3.08 20.42
CA LYS A 66 -2.20 2.09 21.27
C LYS A 66 -1.51 0.75 21.35
N LEU A 67 -0.55 0.49 20.46
CA LEU A 67 0.14 -0.79 20.40
C LEU A 67 1.06 -0.98 21.63
N PRO A 68 1.07 -2.17 22.26
CA PRO A 68 2.07 -2.50 23.27
C PRO A 68 3.47 -2.56 22.64
N PRO A 69 4.55 -2.45 23.44
CA PRO A 69 5.92 -2.56 22.96
C PRO A 69 6.16 -3.78 22.04
N GLU A 70 5.65 -4.95 22.42
CA GLU A 70 5.81 -6.20 21.65
C GLU A 70 5.18 -6.11 20.25
N ALA A 71 3.98 -5.55 20.13
CA ALA A 71 3.34 -5.36 18.83
C ALA A 71 4.07 -4.32 17.98
N ASN A 72 4.63 -3.27 18.61
CA ASN A 72 5.47 -2.29 17.91
C ASN A 72 6.75 -2.93 17.36
N LEU A 73 7.44 -3.77 18.15
CA LEU A 73 8.65 -4.45 17.70
C LEU A 73 8.36 -5.45 16.57
N MET A 74 7.27 -6.20 16.67
CA MET A 74 6.82 -7.09 15.60
C MET A 74 6.57 -6.31 14.30
N ALA A 75 5.77 -5.25 14.35
CA ALA A 75 5.46 -4.42 13.19
C ALA A 75 6.70 -3.71 12.62
N ALA A 76 7.63 -3.25 13.47
CA ALA A 76 8.88 -2.66 13.02
C ALA A 76 9.79 -3.68 12.32
N ALA A 77 9.82 -4.94 12.79
CA ALA A 77 10.53 -6.02 12.11
C ALA A 77 9.92 -6.29 10.73
N HIS A 78 8.59 -6.45 10.66
CA HIS A 78 7.88 -6.70 9.40
C HIS A 78 7.97 -5.52 8.42
N TYR A 79 8.07 -4.28 8.90
CA TYR A 79 8.37 -3.11 8.07
C TYR A 79 9.72 -3.26 7.36
N ILE A 80 10.75 -3.71 8.06
CA ILE A 80 12.08 -3.94 7.47
C ILE A 80 12.03 -5.07 6.44
N GLU A 81 11.30 -6.16 6.71
CA GLU A 81 11.13 -7.24 5.74
C GLU A 81 10.33 -6.81 4.52
N ALA A 82 9.28 -6.00 4.69
CA ALA A 82 8.48 -5.44 3.60
C ALA A 82 9.34 -4.58 2.66
N LEU A 83 10.29 -3.80 3.20
CA LEU A 83 11.24 -3.02 2.39
C LEU A 83 12.14 -3.90 1.51
N ARG A 84 12.51 -5.08 1.97
CA ARG A 84 13.30 -6.04 1.16
C ARG A 84 12.44 -6.73 0.13
N LEU A 85 11.25 -7.19 0.53
CA LEU A 85 10.34 -7.88 -0.37
C LEU A 85 9.89 -6.97 -1.50
N GLN A 86 9.51 -5.72 -1.24
CA GLN A 86 9.04 -4.82 -2.30
C GLN A 86 10.11 -4.62 -3.39
N ALA A 87 11.39 -4.50 -3.01
CA ALA A 87 12.48 -4.39 -3.98
C ALA A 87 12.61 -5.66 -4.83
N LYS A 88 12.39 -6.83 -4.22
CA LYS A 88 12.40 -8.13 -4.90
C LYS A 88 11.18 -8.30 -5.81
N SER A 89 9.98 -7.94 -5.35
CA SER A 89 8.73 -8.09 -6.09
C SER A 89 8.68 -7.15 -7.31
N MET A 90 9.31 -5.98 -7.26
CA MET A 90 9.47 -5.09 -8.42
C MET A 90 10.22 -5.75 -9.60
N ARG A 91 10.98 -6.83 -9.37
CA ARG A 91 11.61 -7.59 -10.45
C ARG A 91 10.58 -8.25 -11.36
N MET A 92 9.36 -8.53 -10.88
CA MET A 92 8.25 -9.00 -11.72
C MET A 92 7.97 -8.04 -12.89
N HIS A 93 7.97 -6.73 -12.63
CA HIS A 93 7.89 -5.73 -13.70
C HIS A 93 9.13 -5.75 -14.59
N ALA A 94 10.33 -5.93 -14.04
CA ALA A 94 11.56 -5.92 -14.84
C ALA A 94 11.65 -7.10 -15.83
N ILE A 95 11.10 -8.27 -15.47
CA ILE A 95 11.11 -9.48 -16.34
C ILE A 95 10.45 -9.20 -17.69
N PHE A 96 9.25 -8.61 -17.70
CA PHE A 96 8.48 -8.34 -18.92
C PHE A 96 8.46 -6.86 -19.31
N GLY A 97 9.02 -5.99 -18.48
CA GLY A 97 8.96 -4.54 -18.59
C GLY A 97 10.31 -3.85 -18.73
N ALA A 98 11.40 -4.63 -18.80
CA ALA A 98 12.81 -4.23 -18.79
C ALA A 98 13.30 -3.55 -17.50
N LYS A 99 12.47 -2.71 -16.85
CA LYS A 99 12.82 -2.00 -15.62
C LYS A 99 11.61 -1.63 -14.78
N ASN A 100 11.89 -1.28 -13.53
CA ASN A 100 10.95 -0.68 -12.59
C ASN A 100 11.71 0.37 -11.75
N PRO A 101 11.19 1.60 -11.57
CA PRO A 101 9.93 2.14 -12.10
C PRO A 101 9.94 2.45 -13.62
N HIS A 102 8.75 2.76 -14.16
CA HIS A 102 8.50 3.09 -15.58
C HIS A 102 8.94 2.00 -16.56
N LEU A 103 8.25 0.86 -16.59
CA LEU A 103 8.48 -0.17 -17.60
C LEU A 103 8.37 0.37 -19.03
N GLN A 104 9.09 -0.23 -19.98
CA GLN A 104 9.26 0.29 -21.35
C GLN A 104 8.82 -0.68 -22.45
N THR A 105 7.96 -1.64 -22.12
CA THR A 105 7.55 -2.67 -23.06
C THR A 105 6.13 -2.51 -23.57
N LEU A 106 5.35 -1.56 -23.04
CA LEU A 106 4.04 -1.23 -23.58
C LEU A 106 4.18 -0.53 -24.93
N ALA A 107 3.37 -0.96 -25.89
CA ALA A 107 3.19 -0.31 -27.17
C ALA A 107 1.69 -0.25 -27.48
N VAL A 108 1.27 0.73 -28.30
CA VAL A 108 -0.11 0.74 -28.81
C VAL A 108 -0.33 -0.56 -29.59
N GLY A 109 -1.28 -1.37 -29.12
CA GLY A 109 -1.57 -2.70 -29.67
C GLY A 109 -0.97 -3.89 -28.91
N GLY A 110 -0.20 -3.69 -27.83
CA GLY A 110 0.26 -4.79 -26.96
C GLY A 110 1.59 -4.53 -26.25
N VAL A 111 2.48 -5.53 -26.29
CA VAL A 111 3.79 -5.49 -25.61
C VAL A 111 4.94 -5.87 -26.54
N THR A 112 6.14 -5.37 -26.27
CA THR A 112 7.35 -5.62 -27.07
C THR A 112 8.21 -6.77 -26.52
N CYS A 113 7.93 -7.27 -25.31
CA CYS A 113 8.72 -8.31 -24.63
C CYS A 113 8.45 -9.74 -25.11
N VAL A 114 8.07 -9.93 -26.37
CA VAL A 114 7.67 -11.25 -26.91
C VAL A 114 8.80 -12.28 -26.79
N LYS A 115 10.06 -11.85 -26.94
CA LYS A 115 11.23 -12.72 -26.78
C LYS A 115 11.49 -13.16 -25.35
N ASP A 116 10.95 -12.44 -24.36
CA ASP A 116 11.09 -12.77 -22.94
C ASP A 116 9.97 -13.71 -22.44
N LEU A 117 9.02 -14.10 -23.30
CA LEU A 117 8.00 -15.11 -22.99
C LEU A 117 8.58 -16.53 -23.06
N THR A 118 9.69 -16.77 -22.36
CA THR A 118 10.35 -18.07 -22.27
C THR A 118 9.95 -18.80 -20.98
N PRO A 119 10.01 -20.14 -20.94
CA PRO A 119 9.70 -20.90 -19.73
C PRO A 119 10.47 -20.43 -18.49
N ASP A 120 11.76 -20.10 -18.64
CA ASP A 120 12.60 -19.67 -17.51
C ASP A 120 12.15 -18.33 -16.93
N ARG A 121 11.81 -17.36 -17.79
CA ARG A 121 11.32 -16.04 -17.36
C ARG A 121 9.95 -16.12 -16.70
N ILE A 122 9.07 -16.96 -17.25
CA ILE A 122 7.75 -17.22 -16.67
C ILE A 122 7.90 -17.90 -15.31
N ALA A 123 8.80 -18.88 -15.17
CA ALA A 123 9.10 -19.52 -13.90
C ALA A 123 9.68 -18.53 -12.87
N GLU A 124 10.59 -17.64 -13.27
CA GLU A 124 11.11 -16.56 -12.41
C GLU A 124 9.97 -15.66 -11.91
N PHE A 125 9.07 -15.24 -12.80
CA PHE A 125 7.90 -14.43 -12.45
C PHE A 125 6.97 -15.15 -11.47
N LEU A 126 6.65 -16.43 -11.73
CA LEU A 126 5.77 -17.22 -10.88
C LEU A 126 6.35 -17.43 -9.49
N TYR A 127 7.66 -17.69 -9.39
CA TYR A 127 8.35 -17.81 -8.10
C TYR A 127 8.27 -16.52 -7.28
N LEU A 128 8.56 -15.38 -7.90
CA LEU A 128 8.46 -14.06 -7.26
C LEU A 128 7.02 -13.73 -6.86
N THR A 129 6.05 -14.14 -7.67
CA THR A 129 4.61 -13.97 -7.39
C THR A 129 4.23 -14.76 -6.14
N GLN A 130 4.58 -16.05 -6.08
CA GLN A 130 4.27 -16.91 -4.94
C GLN A 130 4.92 -16.39 -3.66
N GLU A 131 6.19 -15.99 -3.71
CA GLU A 131 6.87 -15.41 -2.55
C GLU A 131 6.21 -14.10 -2.07
N THR A 132 5.74 -13.28 -3.01
CA THR A 132 5.02 -12.04 -2.68
C THR A 132 3.66 -12.34 -2.06
N GLN A 133 2.91 -13.31 -2.59
CA GLN A 133 1.63 -13.77 -2.05
C GLN A 133 1.81 -14.36 -0.66
N ASP A 134 2.81 -15.20 -0.46
CA ASP A 134 3.14 -15.78 0.84
C ASP A 134 3.38 -14.71 1.91
N PHE A 135 4.09 -13.63 1.58
CA PHE A 135 4.27 -12.52 2.50
C PHE A 135 2.95 -11.78 2.78
N ILE A 136 2.13 -11.54 1.75
CA ILE A 136 0.85 -10.87 1.93
C ILE A 136 -0.04 -11.67 2.89
N GLU A 137 -0.16 -12.97 2.65
CA GLU A 137 -1.02 -13.88 3.41
C GLU A 137 -0.51 -14.14 4.83
N LYS A 138 0.81 -14.32 4.99
CA LYS A 138 1.41 -14.75 6.26
C LYS A 138 1.89 -13.59 7.12
N VAL A 139 2.07 -12.38 6.57
CA VAL A 139 2.64 -11.23 7.27
C VAL A 139 1.72 -10.01 7.17
N TYR A 140 1.44 -9.52 5.97
CA TYR A 140 0.73 -8.24 5.81
C TYR A 140 -0.71 -8.29 6.34
N ILE A 141 -1.50 -9.28 5.93
CA ILE A 141 -2.89 -9.44 6.39
C ILE A 141 -2.94 -9.69 7.91
N PRO A 142 -2.15 -10.62 8.48
CA PRO A 142 -2.01 -10.79 9.92
C PRO A 142 -1.68 -9.52 10.69
N ASP A 143 -0.68 -8.76 10.25
CA ASP A 143 -0.29 -7.49 10.89
C ASP A 143 -1.43 -6.48 10.83
N LEU A 144 -2.11 -6.37 9.68
CA LEU A 144 -3.25 -5.47 9.53
C LEU A 144 -4.35 -5.81 10.53
N LEU A 145 -4.71 -7.09 10.66
CA LEU A 145 -5.74 -7.54 11.61
C LEU A 145 -5.30 -7.34 13.06
N ALA A 146 -4.04 -7.66 13.39
CA ALA A 146 -3.48 -7.47 14.72
C ALA A 146 -3.49 -5.99 15.11
N VAL A 147 -2.97 -5.10 14.25
CA VAL A 147 -2.96 -3.66 14.48
C VAL A 147 -4.39 -3.11 14.59
N ALA A 148 -5.28 -3.45 13.66
CA ALA A 148 -6.67 -2.99 13.67
C ALA A 148 -7.39 -3.35 14.98
N SER A 149 -7.03 -4.46 15.64
CA SER A 149 -7.63 -4.86 16.91
C SER A 149 -7.40 -3.86 18.06
N PHE A 150 -6.33 -3.06 18.00
CA PHE A 150 -5.99 -2.01 18.97
C PHE A 150 -6.61 -0.64 18.64
N TYR A 151 -7.15 -0.47 17.42
CA TYR A 151 -7.65 0.79 16.89
C TYR A 151 -9.10 0.68 16.42
N LYS A 152 -9.94 -0.12 17.11
CA LYS A 152 -11.33 -0.38 16.68
C LYS A 152 -12.17 0.89 16.59
N ASP A 153 -11.92 1.86 17.45
CA ASP A 153 -12.57 3.17 17.46
C ASP A 153 -12.30 3.97 16.17
N TRP A 154 -11.19 3.72 15.49
CA TRP A 154 -10.87 4.37 14.21
C TRP A 154 -11.80 3.95 13.07
N GLY A 155 -12.52 2.83 13.21
CA GLY A 155 -13.57 2.45 12.26
C GLY A 155 -14.73 3.46 12.18
N ALA A 156 -14.85 4.36 13.16
CA ALA A 156 -15.82 5.45 13.17
C ALA A 156 -15.25 6.79 12.65
N ILE A 157 -13.97 6.85 12.31
CA ILE A 157 -13.25 8.09 11.96
C ILE A 157 -12.93 8.09 10.46
N GLY A 158 -13.31 9.17 9.78
CA GLY A 158 -13.12 9.32 8.34
C GLY A 158 -14.16 8.60 7.49
N GLY A 159 -14.05 8.75 6.17
CA GLY A 159 -14.88 8.05 5.19
C GLY A 159 -15.60 8.96 4.21
N THR A 160 -16.27 8.31 3.25
CA THR A 160 -17.08 8.93 2.20
C THR A 160 -18.47 8.26 2.16
N THR A 161 -19.42 8.89 1.48
CA THR A 161 -20.73 8.32 1.19
C THR A 161 -20.83 7.77 -0.23
N ASN A 162 -19.93 8.19 -1.11
CA ASN A 162 -19.94 7.84 -2.53
C ASN A 162 -18.64 7.12 -2.89
N PHE A 163 -18.75 6.03 -3.65
CA PHE A 163 -17.63 5.20 -4.09
C PHE A 163 -17.70 5.02 -5.60
N HIS A 164 -16.54 4.95 -6.24
CA HIS A 164 -16.42 4.84 -7.69
C HIS A 164 -15.26 3.90 -8.02
N ALA A 165 -15.47 2.99 -8.97
CA ALA A 165 -14.43 2.16 -9.57
C ALA A 165 -14.67 1.98 -11.07
N TRP A 166 -13.61 2.09 -11.87
CA TRP A 166 -13.67 1.81 -13.32
C TRP A 166 -13.64 0.33 -13.67
N GLY A 167 -13.36 -0.52 -12.67
CA GLY A 167 -13.04 -1.92 -12.86
C GLY A 167 -11.68 -2.12 -13.53
N GLU A 168 -11.15 -3.33 -13.43
CA GLU A 168 -9.79 -3.67 -13.90
C GLU A 168 -9.63 -5.19 -14.14
N PHE A 169 -8.53 -5.56 -14.78
CA PHE A 169 -8.11 -6.92 -15.12
C PHE A 169 -9.13 -7.62 -16.04
N PRO A 170 -9.27 -7.15 -17.30
CA PRO A 170 -10.15 -7.77 -18.28
C PRO A 170 -9.73 -9.22 -18.57
N LEU A 171 -10.69 -10.14 -18.51
CA LEU A 171 -10.49 -11.56 -18.83
C LEU A 171 -10.78 -11.88 -20.31
N SER A 172 -11.34 -10.91 -21.05
CA SER A 172 -11.57 -10.94 -22.50
C SER A 172 -11.87 -9.53 -23.01
N ASP A 173 -11.99 -9.35 -24.32
CA ASP A 173 -12.29 -8.05 -24.97
C ASP A 173 -13.71 -7.52 -24.70
N LYS A 174 -14.55 -8.26 -23.97
CA LYS A 174 -15.92 -7.86 -23.63
C LYS A 174 -15.97 -7.07 -22.33
N GLU A 175 -15.69 -5.77 -22.41
CA GLU A 175 -15.75 -4.88 -21.27
C GLU A 175 -17.07 -4.09 -21.21
N PRO A 176 -17.64 -3.89 -20.01
CA PRO A 176 -17.05 -4.16 -18.69
C PRO A 176 -17.33 -5.57 -18.12
N GLU A 177 -18.04 -6.44 -18.84
CA GLU A 177 -18.51 -7.73 -18.32
C GLU A 177 -17.37 -8.69 -17.96
N SER A 178 -16.22 -8.57 -18.62
CA SER A 178 -15.05 -9.43 -18.43
C SER A 178 -14.12 -8.97 -17.30
N LEU A 179 -14.36 -7.81 -16.69
CA LEU A 179 -13.46 -7.26 -15.67
C LEU A 179 -13.52 -8.10 -14.39
N LEU A 180 -12.37 -8.65 -13.96
CA LEU A 180 -12.27 -9.39 -12.70
C LEU A 180 -12.57 -8.46 -11.51
N MET A 181 -12.11 -7.21 -11.55
CA MET A 181 -12.52 -6.18 -10.61
C MET A 181 -13.70 -5.39 -11.21
N PRO A 182 -14.89 -5.36 -10.58
CA PRO A 182 -16.08 -4.76 -11.18
C PRO A 182 -16.00 -3.24 -11.36
N ARG A 183 -16.66 -2.75 -12.42
CA ARG A 183 -16.95 -1.33 -12.66
C ARG A 183 -18.24 -0.92 -11.97
N GLY A 184 -18.25 0.25 -11.31
CA GLY A 184 -19.49 0.80 -10.75
C GLY A 184 -19.33 2.06 -9.91
N VAL A 185 -20.48 2.63 -9.57
CA VAL A 185 -20.64 3.78 -8.66
C VAL A 185 -21.68 3.41 -7.60
N ILE A 186 -21.37 3.72 -6.35
CA ILE A 186 -22.28 3.61 -5.22
C ILE A 186 -22.47 5.02 -4.67
N MET A 187 -23.73 5.48 -4.65
CA MET A 187 -24.09 6.78 -4.10
C MET A 187 -24.79 6.61 -2.76
N ASN A 188 -24.52 7.51 -1.81
CA ASN A 188 -25.16 7.56 -0.50
C ASN A 188 -25.10 6.22 0.27
N ARG A 189 -24.01 5.46 0.10
CA ARG A 189 -23.80 4.12 0.66
C ARG A 189 -24.90 3.11 0.31
N ASN A 190 -25.65 3.34 -0.76
CA ASN A 190 -26.70 2.43 -1.20
C ASN A 190 -26.11 1.24 -1.97
N LEU A 191 -25.69 0.21 -1.25
CA LEU A 191 -25.10 -1.01 -1.83
C LEU A 191 -26.05 -1.75 -2.79
N LYS A 192 -27.37 -1.60 -2.62
CA LYS A 192 -28.37 -2.22 -3.50
C LYS A 192 -28.61 -1.43 -4.78
N GLY A 193 -28.22 -0.16 -4.80
CA GLY A 193 -28.42 0.77 -5.91
C GLY A 193 -27.14 1.07 -6.67
N MET A 194 -26.21 0.09 -6.75
CA MET A 194 -25.00 0.26 -7.54
C MET A 194 -25.36 0.57 -9.00
N GLN A 195 -24.73 1.59 -9.56
CA GLN A 195 -24.90 2.03 -10.94
C GLN A 195 -23.62 1.74 -11.73
N MET A 196 -23.75 1.61 -13.05
CA MET A 196 -22.58 1.48 -13.91
C MET A 196 -21.87 2.83 -14.02
N ALA A 197 -20.55 2.85 -13.80
CA ALA A 197 -19.75 4.06 -14.00
C ALA A 197 -19.68 4.40 -15.50
N ARG A 198 -19.95 5.66 -15.84
CA ARG A 198 -19.96 6.16 -17.22
C ARG A 198 -18.93 7.26 -17.38
N GLN A 199 -17.98 7.07 -18.30
CA GLN A 199 -16.93 8.06 -18.54
C GLN A 199 -17.52 9.43 -18.93
N GLN A 200 -18.62 9.45 -19.69
CA GLN A 200 -19.24 10.68 -20.20
C GLN A 200 -19.78 11.60 -19.10
N GLU A 201 -19.94 11.08 -17.88
CA GLU A 201 -20.46 11.83 -16.73
C GLU A 201 -19.34 12.42 -15.86
N VAL A 202 -18.07 12.11 -16.17
CA VAL A 202 -16.92 12.62 -15.40
C VAL A 202 -16.60 14.04 -15.80
N THR A 203 -16.58 14.94 -14.82
CA THR A 203 -16.11 16.31 -15.01
C THR A 203 -15.12 16.71 -13.91
N GLU A 204 -14.23 17.65 -14.22
CA GLU A 204 -13.25 18.22 -13.30
C GLU A 204 -13.49 19.72 -13.15
N HIS A 205 -13.66 20.20 -11.91
CA HIS A 205 -13.86 21.62 -11.61
C HIS A 205 -12.60 22.24 -10.98
N VAL A 206 -12.26 23.48 -11.38
CA VAL A 206 -11.01 24.15 -10.94
C VAL A 206 -11.19 25.33 -9.97
N ALA A 207 -12.42 25.65 -9.53
CA ALA A 207 -12.72 26.75 -8.58
C ALA A 207 -11.84 26.81 -7.32
N ARG A 208 -11.30 25.67 -6.85
CA ARG A 208 -10.45 25.59 -5.65
C ARG A 208 -9.08 24.97 -5.96
N SER A 209 -8.63 25.18 -7.20
CA SER A 209 -7.37 24.66 -7.72
C SER A 209 -6.60 25.80 -8.40
N TRP A 210 -5.27 25.66 -8.53
CA TRP A 210 -4.43 26.66 -9.19
C TRP A 210 -4.45 26.55 -10.72
N TYR A 211 -5.64 26.64 -11.30
CA TYR A 211 -5.86 26.62 -12.74
C TYR A 211 -6.89 27.67 -13.14
N LYS A 212 -6.72 28.21 -14.33
CA LYS A 212 -7.71 29.13 -14.92
C LYS A 212 -8.97 28.34 -15.25
N GLY A 213 -10.11 28.84 -14.78
CA GLY A 213 -11.42 28.28 -15.14
C GLY A 213 -12.49 28.59 -14.10
N LYS A 214 -13.76 28.49 -14.53
CA LYS A 214 -14.94 28.77 -13.69
C LYS A 214 -16.06 27.74 -13.86
N LYS A 215 -15.84 26.73 -14.69
CA LYS A 215 -16.79 25.67 -14.99
C LYS A 215 -16.05 24.35 -14.93
N ASP A 216 -16.77 23.31 -14.60
CA ASP A 216 -16.30 21.95 -14.77
C ASP A 216 -16.24 21.60 -16.26
N ARG A 217 -15.31 20.70 -16.60
CA ARG A 217 -15.16 20.20 -17.98
C ARG A 217 -14.98 18.69 -17.96
N HIS A 218 -15.52 18.03 -18.96
CA HIS A 218 -15.18 16.63 -19.23
C HIS A 218 -13.72 16.55 -19.71
N PRO A 219 -12.94 15.51 -19.34
CA PRO A 219 -11.52 15.41 -19.71
C PRO A 219 -11.20 15.54 -21.21
N PHE A 220 -12.09 15.09 -22.10
CA PHE A 220 -11.94 15.29 -23.56
C PHE A 220 -11.88 16.75 -24.01
N GLU A 221 -12.45 17.66 -23.21
CA GLU A 221 -12.44 19.12 -23.43
C GLU A 221 -11.66 19.84 -22.31
N GLY A 222 -10.87 19.08 -21.54
CA GLY A 222 -10.11 19.56 -20.41
C GLY A 222 -9.05 20.60 -20.81
N GLU A 223 -8.72 21.47 -19.87
CA GLU A 223 -7.67 22.47 -20.04
C GLU A 223 -6.80 22.53 -18.80
N THR A 224 -5.48 22.45 -19.00
CA THR A 224 -4.49 22.57 -17.92
C THR A 224 -3.73 23.88 -18.10
N ALA A 225 -4.34 24.98 -17.65
CA ALA A 225 -3.75 26.31 -17.70
C ALA A 225 -3.44 26.80 -16.28
N PRO A 226 -2.20 26.64 -15.77
CA PRO A 226 -1.85 27.00 -14.41
C PRO A 226 -2.13 28.47 -14.09
N GLN A 227 -2.64 28.72 -12.90
CA GLN A 227 -2.78 30.04 -12.32
C GLN A 227 -2.43 29.95 -10.83
N HIS A 228 -1.18 30.31 -10.52
CA HIS A 228 -0.77 30.45 -9.13
C HIS A 228 -1.72 31.43 -8.42
N GLY A 229 -2.29 30.97 -7.32
CA GLY A 229 -3.03 31.80 -6.39
C GLY A 229 -2.20 32.04 -5.15
N ASP A 230 -2.50 33.12 -4.43
CA ASP A 230 -1.99 33.31 -3.08
C ASP A 230 -2.71 32.36 -2.11
N PHE A 231 -1.99 31.87 -1.10
CA PHE A 231 -2.61 31.13 0.00
C PHE A 231 -3.57 32.07 0.74
N LYS A 232 -4.88 31.87 0.58
CA LYS A 232 -5.86 32.45 1.50
C LYS A 232 -5.90 31.53 2.73
N THR A 233 -5.14 31.91 3.75
CA THR A 233 -5.25 31.35 5.10
C THR A 233 -6.51 31.85 5.79
#